data_AF-A0A5M6CV24-F1
#
_entry.id   AF-A0A5M6CV24-F1
#
_cell.length_a   1.000
_cell.length_b   1.000
_cell.length_c   1.000
_cell.angle_alpha   90.00
_cell.angle_beta   90.00
_cell.angle_gamma   90.00
#
_symmetry.space_group_name_H-M   'P 1'
#
loop_
_entity.id
_entity.type
_entity.pdbx_description
1 polymer ?
#
loop_
_entity_poly.entity_id
_entity_poly.type
_entity_poly.pdbx_seq_one_letter_code
_entity_poly.pdbx_strand_id
1 'polypeptide(L)'
;MKTFVASRISAGNRLFPDKVTVEDNGITLRTPNLFGGKEKMLLYRQINSVETSNPLVGFSSIKFKTNNFDTIECKGFTKDETDEIKRLVNIGINNAFGSGNGSISRDNEVSDNRVSLERERLEIDKKRLREERADKLRQEGRPIHALMVEYSETLSIVGGVLLILFFISLSRCK
;
A
#
# COMPACT_ATOMS: atom_id res chain seq x y z
N MET A 1 -2.79 26.20 6.31
CA MET A 1 -1.70 26.25 5.30
C MET A 1 -0.47 25.49 5.81
N LYS A 2 -0.01 24.48 5.06
CA LYS A 2 1.23 23.72 5.38
C LYS A 2 2.09 23.57 4.13
N THR A 3 3.40 23.77 4.26
CA THR A 3 4.34 23.73 3.12
C THR A 3 5.37 22.63 3.32
N PHE A 4 5.60 21.86 2.27
CA PHE A 4 6.58 20.79 2.19
C PHE A 4 7.62 21.16 1.13
N VAL A 5 8.90 20.94 1.45
CA VAL A 5 10.02 21.27 0.57
C VAL A 5 10.82 20.01 0.31
N ALA A 6 10.99 19.67 -0.96
CA ALA A 6 11.75 18.51 -1.35
C ALA A 6 13.24 18.67 -1.01
N SER A 7 13.88 17.53 -0.79
CA SER A 7 15.32 17.45 -0.54
C SER A 7 16.11 17.90 -1.77
N ARG A 8 17.10 18.77 -1.55
CA ARG A 8 17.99 19.28 -2.61
C ARG A 8 18.92 18.22 -3.22
N ILE A 9 19.05 17.08 -2.55
CA ILE A 9 19.92 15.97 -2.95
C ILE A 9 19.21 15.05 -3.96
N SER A 10 17.88 15.09 -4.04
CA SER A 10 17.14 14.28 -4.99
C SER A 10 17.34 14.78 -6.43
N ALA A 11 17.32 13.85 -7.38
CA ALA A 11 17.52 14.15 -8.80
C ALA A 11 16.57 15.27 -9.28
N GLY A 12 17.12 16.32 -9.88
CA GLY A 12 16.36 17.48 -10.40
C GLY A 12 16.22 18.67 -9.44
N ASN A 13 16.49 18.51 -8.13
CA ASN A 13 16.17 19.50 -7.10
C ASN A 13 17.37 20.33 -6.59
N ARG A 14 18.52 20.25 -7.27
CA ARG A 14 19.81 20.75 -6.75
C ARG A 14 19.90 22.29 -6.65
N LEU A 15 19.24 23.01 -7.54
CA LEU A 15 19.22 24.50 -7.55
C LEU A 15 17.90 25.08 -7.08
N PHE A 16 16.79 24.41 -7.40
CA PHE A 16 15.45 24.80 -6.99
C PHE A 16 14.73 23.53 -6.56
N PRO A 17 14.42 23.33 -5.27
CA PRO A 17 13.69 22.15 -4.84
C PRO A 17 12.20 22.26 -5.18
N ASP A 18 11.58 21.11 -5.49
CA ASP A 18 10.13 20.98 -5.52
C ASP A 18 9.51 21.50 -4.22
N LYS A 19 8.39 22.22 -4.33
CA LYS A 19 7.62 22.69 -3.17
C LYS A 19 6.15 22.40 -3.37
N VAL A 20 5.53 21.83 -2.33
CA VAL A 20 4.09 21.58 -2.26
C VAL A 20 3.54 22.41 -1.11
N THR A 21 2.64 23.33 -1.41
CA THR A 21 1.91 24.10 -0.40
C THR A 21 0.46 23.63 -0.40
N VAL A 22 0.01 23.13 0.74
CA VAL A 22 -1.38 22.72 0.96
C VAL A 22 -2.14 23.88 1.59
N GLU A 23 -3.17 24.32 0.89
CA GLU A 23 -4.06 25.42 1.27
C GLU A 23 -5.48 24.89 1.50
N ASP A 24 -6.37 25.74 1.98
CA ASP A 24 -7.74 25.31 2.33
C ASP A 24 -8.59 25.07 1.08
N ASN A 25 -8.28 25.75 -0.03
CA ASN A 25 -9.02 25.67 -1.29
C ASN A 25 -8.37 24.75 -2.35
N GLY A 26 -7.11 24.35 -2.14
CA GLY A 26 -6.37 23.55 -3.08
C GLY A 26 -4.90 23.36 -2.69
N ILE A 27 -4.09 22.99 -3.67
CA ILE A 27 -2.64 22.83 -3.52
C ILE A 27 -1.90 23.67 -4.55
N THR A 28 -0.77 24.23 -4.14
CA THR A 28 0.14 24.97 -5.01
C THR A 28 1.41 24.16 -5.16
N LEU A 29 1.73 23.79 -6.40
CA LEU A 29 2.88 22.97 -6.77
C LEU A 29 3.88 23.85 -7.50
N ARG A 30 5.13 23.88 -7.02
CA ARG A 30 6.22 24.55 -7.71
C ARG A 30 7.23 23.50 -8.14
N THR A 31 7.24 23.21 -9.44
CA THR A 31 8.16 22.25 -10.04
C THR A 31 9.27 22.96 -10.81
N PRO A 32 10.54 22.72 -10.47
CA PRO A 32 11.69 23.33 -11.10
C PRO A 32 11.93 22.66 -12.46
N ASN A 33 11.76 23.43 -13.54
CA ASN A 33 12.25 23.03 -14.86
C ASN A 33 13.54 23.79 -15.18
N LEU A 34 14.42 23.15 -15.95
CA LEU A 34 15.78 23.61 -16.27
C LEU A 34 15.85 25.03 -16.88
N PHE A 35 14.74 25.56 -17.42
CA PHE A 35 14.65 26.88 -18.04
C PHE A 35 13.37 27.67 -17.68
N GLY A 36 12.82 27.49 -16.48
CA GLY A 36 11.66 28.26 -16.03
C GLY A 36 10.77 27.41 -15.14
N GLY A 37 10.84 27.65 -13.83
CA GLY A 37 10.00 26.96 -12.86
C GLY A 37 8.52 27.16 -13.20
N LYS A 38 7.76 26.07 -13.23
CA LYS A 38 6.30 26.13 -13.40
C LYS A 38 5.67 26.07 -12.02
N GLU A 39 4.97 27.14 -11.66
CA GLU A 39 4.08 27.15 -10.51
C GLU A 39 2.65 26.91 -10.99
N LYS A 40 1.98 25.93 -10.38
CA LYS A 40 0.63 25.56 -10.74
C LYS A 40 -0.21 25.35 -9.49
N MET A 41 -1.29 26.11 -9.39
CA MET A 41 -2.31 25.94 -8.37
C MET A 41 -3.38 24.97 -8.91
N LEU A 42 -3.66 23.93 -8.13
CA LEU A 42 -4.71 22.95 -8.39
C LEU A 42 -5.77 23.05 -7.30
N LEU A 43 -7.01 23.33 -7.70
CA LEU A 43 -8.14 23.26 -6.78
C LEU A 43 -8.44 21.80 -6.45
N TYR A 44 -8.90 21.51 -5.23
CA TYR A 44 -9.24 20.13 -4.84
C TYR A 44 -10.25 19.47 -5.78
N ARG A 45 -11.19 20.26 -6.34
CA ARG A 45 -12.19 19.78 -7.31
C ARG A 45 -11.60 19.31 -8.64
N GLN A 46 -10.38 19.75 -8.97
CA GLN A 46 -9.68 19.40 -10.21
C GLN A 46 -8.78 18.17 -10.06
N ILE A 47 -8.53 17.74 -8.81
CA ILE A 47 -7.70 16.59 -8.49
C ILE A 47 -8.59 15.36 -8.50
N ASN A 48 -8.27 14.41 -9.37
CA ASN A 48 -8.95 13.13 -9.45
C ASN A 48 -8.36 12.14 -8.43
N SER A 49 -7.04 12.01 -8.42
CA SER A 49 -6.36 11.10 -7.50
C SER A 49 -4.92 11.51 -7.19
N VAL A 50 -4.43 11.01 -6.07
CA VAL A 50 -3.07 11.22 -5.58
C VAL A 50 -2.38 9.87 -5.40
N GLU A 51 -1.30 9.66 -6.15
CA GLU A 51 -0.49 8.45 -6.11
C GLU A 51 0.86 8.74 -5.46
N THR A 52 1.32 7.83 -4.61
CA THR A 52 2.59 7.93 -3.89
C THR A 52 3.47 6.76 -4.27
N SER A 53 4.73 7.05 -4.59
CA SER A 53 5.75 6.06 -4.91
C SER A 53 6.87 6.17 -3.89
N ASN A 54 6.95 5.17 -3.01
CA ASN A 54 7.82 5.17 -1.85
C ASN A 54 8.80 3.99 -1.96
N PRO A 55 10.06 4.20 -2.38
CA PRO A 55 11.06 3.14 -2.34
C PRO A 55 11.40 2.76 -0.89
N LEU A 56 11.92 1.54 -0.67
CA LEU A 56 12.35 1.10 0.67
C LEU A 56 13.45 1.99 1.27
N VAL A 57 14.32 2.55 0.42
CA VAL A 57 15.40 3.46 0.83
C VAL A 57 15.50 4.60 -0.19
N GLY A 58 15.57 5.84 0.30
CA GLY A 58 15.75 7.04 -0.51
C GLY A 58 14.55 7.98 -0.49
N PHE A 59 14.41 8.78 -1.55
CA PHE A 59 13.35 9.77 -1.66
C PHE A 59 12.11 9.20 -2.34
N SER A 60 10.96 9.63 -1.84
CA SER A 60 9.64 9.32 -2.36
C SER A 60 9.21 10.39 -3.38
N SER A 61 8.23 10.01 -4.19
CA SER A 61 7.62 10.87 -5.21
C SER A 61 6.10 10.84 -5.08
N ILE A 62 5.46 11.97 -5.37
CA ILE A 62 4.01 12.13 -5.36
C ILE A 62 3.53 12.57 -6.73
N LYS A 63 2.42 11.98 -7.18
CA LYS A 63 1.83 12.23 -8.49
C LYS A 63 0.37 12.63 -8.32
N PHE A 64 0.04 13.79 -8.85
CA PHE A 64 -1.31 14.34 -8.86
C PHE A 64 -1.91 14.16 -10.25
N LYS A 65 -3.01 13.40 -10.33
CA LYS A 65 -3.79 13.25 -11.57
C LYS A 65 -4.94 14.23 -11.56
N THR A 66 -5.04 15.04 -12.61
CA THR A 66 -6.12 16.04 -12.75
C THR A 66 -7.17 15.57 -13.75
N ASN A 67 -8.35 16.19 -13.71
CA ASN A 67 -9.46 15.86 -14.62
C ASN A 67 -9.14 16.11 -16.11
N ASN A 68 -8.16 16.97 -16.41
CA ASN A 68 -7.78 17.32 -17.79
C ASN A 68 -6.70 16.40 -18.37
N PHE A 69 -6.56 15.17 -17.85
CA PHE A 69 -5.49 14.22 -18.19
C PHE A 69 -4.06 14.72 -17.90
N ASP A 70 -3.92 15.88 -17.24
CA ASP A 70 -2.63 16.41 -16.85
C ASP A 70 -2.17 15.72 -15.56
N THR A 71 -0.90 15.33 -15.55
CA THR A 71 -0.26 14.59 -14.47
C THR A 71 0.94 15.37 -13.99
N ILE A 72 0.91 15.80 -12.73
CA ILE A 72 2.00 16.56 -12.13
C ILE A 72 2.72 15.65 -11.15
N GLU A 73 4.01 15.45 -11.38
CA GLU A 73 4.86 14.62 -10.53
C GLU A 73 5.85 15.53 -9.79
N CYS A 74 5.92 15.38 -8.47
CA CYS A 74 6.90 16.05 -7.62
C CYS A 74 7.74 14.99 -6.91
N LYS A 75 9.06 15.20 -6.86
CA LYS A 75 10.04 14.22 -6.37
C LYS A 75 10.86 14.79 -5.23
N GLY A 76 11.45 13.91 -4.43
CA GLY A 76 12.44 14.33 -3.42
C GLY A 76 11.88 14.52 -2.02
N PHE A 77 10.66 14.06 -1.75
CA PHE A 77 10.08 14.10 -0.41
C PHE A 77 10.49 12.86 0.38
N THR A 78 10.48 12.97 1.69
CA THR A 78 10.56 11.78 2.56
C THR A 78 9.26 10.99 2.48
N LYS A 79 9.29 9.72 2.91
CA LYS A 79 8.08 8.88 2.93
C LYS A 79 6.98 9.53 3.78
N ASP A 80 7.33 9.96 4.98
CA ASP A 80 6.40 10.55 5.94
C ASP A 80 5.76 11.84 5.40
N GLU A 81 6.54 12.70 4.72
CA GLU A 81 6.01 13.90 4.06
C GLU A 81 5.04 13.54 2.93
N THR A 82 5.38 12.53 2.13
CA THR A 82 4.56 12.11 0.99
C THR A 82 3.21 11.55 1.47
N ASP A 83 3.23 10.74 2.53
CA ASP A 83 2.04 10.19 3.17
C ASP A 83 1.19 11.29 3.82
N GLU A 84 1.84 12.28 4.45
CA GLU A 84 1.13 13.42 5.03
C GLU A 84 0.47 14.31 3.96
N ILE A 85 1.18 14.64 2.87
CA ILE A 85 0.62 15.41 1.76
C ILE A 85 -0.59 14.67 1.19
N LYS A 86 -0.49 13.37 0.94
CA LYS A 86 -1.59 12.54 0.45
C LYS A 86 -2.80 12.61 1.37
N ARG A 87 -2.59 12.49 2.68
CA ARG A 87 -3.65 12.59 3.69
C ARG A 87 -4.35 13.94 3.64
N LEU A 88 -3.59 15.04 3.65
CA LEU A 88 -4.14 16.39 3.64
C LEU A 88 -4.92 16.69 2.36
N VAL A 89 -4.40 16.26 1.21
CA VAL A 89 -5.08 16.45 -0.08
C VAL A 89 -6.38 15.67 -0.13
N ASN A 90 -6.41 14.44 0.35
CA ASN A 90 -7.64 13.64 0.41
C ASN A 90 -8.69 14.29 1.32
N ILE A 91 -8.28 14.86 2.46
CA ILE A 91 -9.18 15.62 3.32
C ILE A 91 -9.74 16.83 2.57
N GLY A 92 -8.88 17.59 1.87
CA GLY A 92 -9.29 18.74 1.05
C GLY A 92 -10.26 18.38 -0.08
N ILE A 93 -10.01 17.26 -0.78
CA ILE A 93 -10.91 16.68 -1.78
C ILE A 93 -12.26 16.37 -1.16
N ASN A 94 -12.29 15.61 -0.07
CA ASN A 94 -13.53 15.22 0.60
C ASN A 94 -14.34 16.44 1.05
N ASN A 95 -13.68 17.47 1.58
CA ASN A 95 -14.34 18.72 1.98
C ASN A 95 -14.88 19.50 0.77
N ALA A 96 -14.15 19.53 -0.35
CA ALA A 96 -14.55 20.26 -1.55
C ALA A 96 -15.74 19.62 -2.29
N PHE A 97 -15.91 18.31 -2.16
CA PHE A 97 -17.07 17.58 -2.69
C PHE A 97 -18.20 17.38 -1.65
N GLY A 98 -17.89 17.57 -0.36
CA GLY A 98 -18.72 17.22 0.79
C GLY A 98 -19.82 18.20 1.21
N SER A 99 -20.48 18.87 0.26
CA SER A 99 -21.79 19.50 0.51
C SER A 99 -22.98 18.61 0.08
N GLY A 100 -22.70 17.39 -0.39
CA GLY A 100 -23.70 16.37 -0.70
C GLY A 100 -23.35 15.07 0.02
N ASN A 101 -24.33 14.52 0.73
CA ASN A 101 -24.27 13.23 1.42
C ASN A 101 -23.73 12.13 0.48
N GLY A 102 -22.46 11.79 0.59
CA GLY A 102 -21.76 10.91 -0.36
C GLY A 102 -20.58 10.22 0.30
N SER A 103 -20.75 8.94 0.59
CA SER A 103 -19.70 8.02 0.98
C SER A 103 -18.56 7.97 -0.05
N ILE A 104 -17.33 7.73 0.43
CA ILE A 104 -16.16 7.09 -0.22
C ILE A 104 -14.87 7.90 -0.10
N SER A 105 -14.01 7.47 0.82
CA SER A 105 -12.59 7.13 0.57
C SER A 105 -12.03 6.52 1.86
N ARG A 106 -12.49 5.31 2.16
CA ARG A 106 -12.06 4.48 3.29
C ARG A 106 -11.49 3.15 2.76
N ASP A 107 -11.03 3.13 1.51
CA ASP A 107 -10.84 1.87 0.78
C ASP A 107 -9.41 1.31 0.91
N ASN A 108 -8.37 2.13 1.12
CA ASN A 108 -7.01 1.57 1.13
C ASN A 108 -6.57 0.96 2.47
N GLU A 109 -7.06 1.45 3.61
CA GLU A 109 -6.65 0.91 4.93
C GLU A 109 -7.63 -0.14 5.47
N VAL A 110 -8.90 -0.07 5.04
CA VAL A 110 -9.92 -1.07 5.39
C VAL A 110 -9.81 -2.31 4.51
N SER A 111 -9.34 -2.19 3.26
CA SER A 111 -9.18 -3.37 2.38
C SER A 111 -8.10 -4.32 2.91
N ASP A 112 -6.94 -3.81 3.33
CA ASP A 112 -5.86 -4.65 3.89
C ASP A 112 -6.26 -5.29 5.25
N ASN A 113 -6.98 -4.55 6.09
CA ASN A 113 -7.47 -5.06 7.37
C ASN A 113 -8.66 -6.04 7.21
N ARG A 114 -9.53 -5.87 6.20
CA ARG A 114 -10.60 -6.83 5.91
C ARG A 114 -10.07 -8.13 5.32
N VAL A 115 -9.12 -8.03 4.39
CA VAL A 115 -8.52 -9.20 3.74
C VAL A 115 -7.76 -10.06 4.75
N SER A 116 -7.07 -9.45 5.71
CA SER A 116 -6.40 -10.19 6.80
C SER A 116 -7.42 -10.86 7.74
N LEU A 117 -8.48 -10.17 8.15
CA LEU A 117 -9.51 -10.73 9.04
C LEU A 117 -10.33 -11.85 8.37
N GLU A 118 -10.65 -11.72 7.08
CA GLU A 118 -11.36 -12.75 6.32
C GLU A 118 -10.52 -14.02 6.17
N ARG A 119 -9.21 -13.88 5.93
CA ARG A 119 -8.28 -15.03 5.88
C ARG A 119 -8.23 -15.76 7.23
N GLU A 120 -8.15 -15.03 8.33
CA GLU A 120 -8.12 -15.61 9.68
C GLU A 120 -9.42 -16.39 9.99
N ARG A 121 -10.58 -15.83 9.64
CA ARG A 121 -11.88 -16.52 9.79
C ARG A 121 -11.96 -17.80 8.97
N LEU A 122 -11.52 -17.75 7.71
CA LEU A 122 -11.48 -18.92 6.83
C LEU A 122 -10.55 -20.01 7.35
N GLU A 123 -9.43 -19.64 7.98
CA GLU A 123 -8.51 -20.59 8.60
C GLU A 123 -9.11 -21.26 9.84
N ILE A 124 -9.81 -20.49 10.69
CA ILE A 124 -10.51 -21.02 11.87
C ILE A 124 -11.63 -21.99 11.45
N ASP A 125 -12.42 -21.63 10.45
CA ASP A 125 -13.51 -22.49 9.95
C ASP A 125 -12.97 -23.78 9.32
N LYS A 126 -11.86 -23.69 8.56
CA LYS A 126 -11.18 -24.89 8.04
C LYS A 126 -10.66 -25.81 9.15
N LYS A 127 -10.14 -25.24 10.26
CA LYS A 127 -9.69 -26.04 11.41
C LYS A 127 -10.86 -26.76 12.08
N ARG A 128 -11.96 -26.06 12.36
CA ARG A 128 -13.18 -26.67 12.93
C ARG A 128 -13.72 -27.80 12.08
N LEU A 129 -13.79 -27.60 10.76
CA LEU A 129 -14.28 -28.61 9.83
C LEU A 129 -13.39 -29.87 9.79
N ARG A 130 -12.07 -29.69 9.98
CA ARG A 130 -11.11 -30.81 10.06
C ARG A 130 -11.24 -31.56 11.37
N GLU A 131 -11.41 -30.87 12.49
CA GLU A 131 -11.67 -31.49 13.80
C GLU A 131 -12.96 -32.31 13.77
N GLU A 132 -14.06 -31.75 13.26
CA GLU A 132 -15.32 -32.47 13.10
C GLU A 132 -15.18 -33.72 12.21
N ARG A 133 -14.38 -33.62 11.14
CA ARG A 133 -14.12 -34.76 10.25
C ARG A 133 -13.24 -35.82 10.93
N ALA A 134 -12.26 -35.42 11.73
CA ALA A 134 -11.42 -36.32 12.51
C ALA A 134 -12.23 -37.05 13.59
N ASP A 135 -13.15 -36.35 14.26
CA ASP A 135 -14.01 -36.95 15.30
C ASP A 135 -15.03 -37.94 14.74
N LYS A 136 -15.61 -37.66 13.56
CA LYS A 136 -16.43 -38.64 12.84
C LYS A 136 -15.64 -39.92 12.51
N LEU A 137 -14.39 -39.77 12.05
CA LEU A 137 -13.52 -40.91 11.74
C LEU A 137 -13.09 -41.69 13.00
N ARG A 138 -12.98 -41.03 14.16
CA ARG A 138 -12.77 -41.68 15.47
C ARG A 138 -13.99 -42.51 15.88
N GLN A 139 -15.20 -41.98 15.71
CA GLN A 139 -16.46 -42.68 16.01
C GLN A 139 -16.71 -43.87 15.07
N GLU A 140 -16.27 -43.79 13.81
CA GLU A 140 -16.33 -44.87 12.83
C GLU A 140 -15.28 -45.98 13.05
N GLY A 141 -14.45 -45.88 14.10
CA GLY A 141 -13.44 -46.90 14.43
C GLY A 141 -12.23 -46.93 13.48
N ARG A 142 -11.93 -45.83 12.77
CA ARG A 142 -10.78 -45.70 11.84
C ARG A 142 -9.75 -44.67 12.34
N PRO A 143 -9.04 -44.94 13.44
CA PRO A 143 -8.17 -43.96 14.10
C PRO A 143 -6.95 -43.54 13.26
N ILE A 144 -6.44 -44.43 12.38
CA ILE A 144 -5.27 -44.16 11.54
C ILE A 144 -5.57 -43.05 10.50
N HIS A 145 -6.79 -43.03 9.95
CA HIS A 145 -7.19 -41.99 8.99
C HIS A 145 -7.39 -40.61 9.64
N ALA A 146 -7.81 -40.57 10.91
CA ALA A 146 -7.92 -39.32 11.65
C ALA A 146 -6.55 -38.66 11.88
N LEU A 147 -5.53 -39.46 12.24
CA LEU A 147 -4.14 -38.99 12.40
C LEU A 147 -3.56 -38.45 11.08
N MET A 148 -3.83 -39.09 9.94
CA MET A 148 -3.36 -38.57 8.64
C MET A 148 -3.95 -37.21 8.28
N VAL A 149 -5.20 -36.94 8.67
CA VAL A 149 -5.87 -35.65 8.41
C VAL A 149 -5.24 -34.54 9.26
N GLU A 150 -4.93 -34.82 10.52
CA GLU A 150 -4.26 -33.87 11.44
C GLU A 150 -2.80 -33.58 11.03
N TYR A 151 -2.04 -34.58 10.55
CA TYR A 151 -0.61 -34.44 10.24
C TYR A 151 -0.28 -33.89 8.84
N SER A 152 -1.24 -33.81 7.92
CA SER A 152 -0.99 -33.48 6.51
C SER A 152 -0.36 -32.10 6.25
N GLU A 153 -0.56 -31.10 7.13
CA GLU A 153 0.05 -29.77 6.95
C GLU A 153 1.53 -29.71 7.42
N THR A 154 1.90 -30.49 8.44
CA THR A 154 3.28 -30.50 8.93
C THR A 154 4.24 -31.12 7.91
N LEU A 155 3.82 -32.15 7.17
CA LEU A 155 4.64 -32.74 6.10
C LEU A 155 4.87 -31.81 4.92
N SER A 156 3.91 -30.95 4.56
CA SER A 156 4.04 -30.05 3.41
C SER A 156 5.03 -28.91 3.68
N ILE A 157 5.00 -28.33 4.89
CA ILE A 157 5.93 -27.26 5.29
C ILE A 157 7.34 -27.84 5.47
N VAL A 158 7.49 -28.99 6.15
CA VAL A 158 8.79 -29.63 6.34
C VAL A 158 9.38 -30.07 5.00
N GLY A 159 8.58 -30.64 4.10
CA GLY A 159 9.01 -31.02 2.75
C GLY A 159 9.44 -29.83 1.89
N GLY A 160 8.72 -28.70 1.98
CA GLY A 160 9.07 -27.46 1.27
C GLY A 160 10.38 -26.85 1.75
N VAL A 161 10.59 -26.78 3.07
CA VAL A 161 11.83 -26.25 3.66
C VAL A 161 13.04 -27.14 3.30
N LEU A 162 12.86 -28.46 3.32
CA LEU A 162 13.92 -29.41 2.96
C LEU A 162 14.31 -29.30 1.48
N LEU A 163 13.34 -29.06 0.58
CA LEU A 163 13.57 -28.79 -0.84
C LEU A 163 14.35 -27.50 -1.06
N ILE A 164 13.99 -26.42 -0.37
CA ILE A 164 14.69 -25.14 -0.46
C ILE A 164 16.14 -25.29 0.03
N LEU A 165 16.36 -25.98 1.15
CA LEU A 165 17.70 -26.24 1.67
C LEU A 165 18.53 -27.11 0.71
N PHE A 166 17.91 -28.10 0.06
CA PHE A 166 18.57 -28.93 -0.94
C PHE A 166 19.00 -28.12 -2.18
N PHE A 167 18.13 -27.23 -2.67
CA PHE A 167 18.46 -26.33 -3.78
C PHE A 167 19.58 -25.33 -3.43
N ILE A 168 19.56 -24.76 -2.22
CA ILE A 168 20.64 -23.88 -1.74
C ILE A 168 21.97 -24.64 -1.67
N SER A 169 21.96 -25.90 -1.22
CA SER A 169 23.16 -26.74 -1.15
C SER A 169 23.72 -27.08 -2.53
N LEU A 170 22.87 -27.33 -3.53
CA LEU A 170 23.28 -27.61 -4.91
C LEU A 170 23.85 -26.36 -5.62
N SER A 171 23.31 -25.17 -5.35
CA SER A 171 23.84 -23.92 -5.92
C SER A 171 25.22 -23.53 -5.40
N ARG A 172 25.69 -24.11 -4.29
CA ARG A 172 27.03 -23.83 -3.73
C ARG A 172 28.13 -24.80 -4.17
N CYS A 173 27.81 -25.84 -4.94
CA CYS A 173 28.75 -26.83 -5.44
C CYS A 173 29.24 -26.56 -6.89
N LYS A 174 29.15 -25.33 -7.37
CA LYS A 174 29.56 -24.94 -8.72
C LYS A 174 30.50 -23.75 -8.72
#